data_AF-A0A3M1C6D6-F1
#
_entry.id   AF-A0A3M1C6D6-F1
#
_cell.length_a   1.000
_cell.length_b   1.000
_cell.length_c   1.000
_cell.angle_alpha   90.00
_cell.angle_beta   90.00
_cell.angle_gamma   90.00
#
_symmetry.space_group_name_H-M   'P 1'
#
loop_
_entity.id
_entity.type
_entity.pdbx_description
1 polymer ?
#
loop_
_entity_poly.entity_id
_entity_poly.type
_entity_poly.pdbx_seq_one_letter_code
_entity_poly.pdbx_strand_id
1 'polypeptide(L)'
;LASLAKDAPNFVDRRKGSKAKQDDQVVIDFVGRIDGEEFEGGAAEDFPLVLGSGQFIPGFEDQLIGVKAGEERDVTVTFPADYGAEQLAGKEAVFSCTVKAVKEQKPAEVDDELAKKYGAEDLAQLKAQIAERLEAEYKGAARAVMKRALLDRLDETVEFDLPESLVEAEASQIAHQLWHEEHPEEHGHDHGEIEITDEHRKLARRRVKLGLLLAEIGRKAEVEVTEAELTQAIMNQARQYPGQERAFFEFVAQNPEMRQQIQAPIFEDKVIDHIAEAAEVTEKEVSKADLEKALEALDEE
;
A
#
# COMPACT_ATOMS: atom_id res chain seq x y z
N LEU A 1 15.55 4.76 7.62
CA LEU A 1 16.78 3.95 7.82
C LEU A 1 16.76 3.13 9.10
N ALA A 2 16.68 3.73 10.29
CA ALA A 2 16.64 2.96 11.54
C ALA A 2 15.44 1.98 11.61
N SER A 3 14.26 2.38 11.13
CA SER A 3 13.12 1.46 10.98
C SER A 3 13.45 0.30 10.04
N LEU A 4 13.95 0.59 8.83
CA LEU A 4 14.36 -0.45 7.87
C LEU A 4 15.39 -1.42 8.46
N ALA A 5 16.35 -0.92 9.23
CA ALA A 5 17.37 -1.76 9.86
C ALA A 5 16.82 -2.65 11.00
N LYS A 6 15.78 -2.17 11.70
CA LYS A 6 15.05 -2.94 12.70
C LYS A 6 14.24 -4.07 12.06
N ASP A 7 13.63 -3.79 10.93
CA ASP A 7 12.72 -4.73 10.25
C ASP A 7 13.47 -5.69 9.31
N ALA A 8 14.70 -5.35 8.93
CA ALA A 8 15.53 -6.19 8.06
C ALA A 8 16.00 -7.46 8.78
N PRO A 9 15.72 -8.66 8.25
CA PRO A 9 16.23 -9.90 8.83
C PRO A 9 17.75 -9.91 8.76
N ASN A 10 18.40 -10.05 9.91
CA ASN A 10 19.84 -10.14 10.03
C ASN A 10 20.18 -11.24 11.05
N PHE A 11 20.80 -12.31 10.54
CA PHE A 11 21.12 -13.50 11.31
C PHE A 11 22.63 -13.72 11.28
N VAL A 12 23.25 -13.78 12.45
CA VAL A 12 24.67 -14.07 12.60
C VAL A 12 24.86 -15.37 13.35
N ASP A 13 25.92 -16.11 13.05
CA ASP A 13 26.19 -17.38 13.72
C ASP A 13 26.26 -17.19 15.24
N ARG A 14 25.51 -18.01 15.97
CA ARG A 14 25.67 -18.10 17.41
C ARG A 14 27.05 -18.63 17.75
N ARG A 15 27.53 -18.28 18.95
CA ARG A 15 28.74 -18.88 19.51
C ARG A 15 28.66 -20.41 19.42
N LYS A 16 29.73 -21.04 18.92
CA LYS A 16 29.84 -22.50 18.80
C LYS A 16 29.38 -23.22 20.07
N GLY A 17 28.48 -24.20 19.91
CA GLY A 17 27.92 -25.00 21.01
C GLY A 17 26.71 -24.38 21.72
N SER A 18 26.26 -23.20 21.31
CA SER A 18 24.99 -22.61 21.77
C SER A 18 23.80 -23.40 21.26
N LYS A 19 22.76 -23.47 22.10
CA LYS A 19 21.47 -24.05 21.74
C LYS A 19 20.61 -23.04 21.00
N ALA A 20 19.86 -23.50 20.00
CA ALA A 20 18.84 -22.71 19.32
C ALA A 20 17.72 -22.32 20.30
N LYS A 21 17.15 -21.14 20.10
CA LYS A 21 16.06 -20.56 20.88
C LYS A 21 14.95 -20.13 19.92
N GLN A 22 13.81 -19.76 20.49
CA GLN A 22 12.80 -19.00 19.79
C GLN A 22 13.42 -17.80 19.05
N ASP A 23 12.94 -17.53 17.84
CA ASP A 23 13.37 -16.45 16.91
C ASP A 23 14.78 -16.61 16.33
N ASP A 24 15.50 -17.70 16.62
CA ASP A 24 16.74 -18.04 15.93
C ASP A 24 16.46 -18.59 14.53
N GLN A 25 17.41 -18.40 13.62
CA GLN A 25 17.44 -19.08 12.34
C GLN A 25 18.34 -20.32 12.43
N VAL A 26 17.79 -21.49 12.14
CA VAL A 26 18.56 -22.71 11.95
C VAL A 26 18.72 -22.98 10.45
N VAL A 27 19.92 -23.36 10.03
CA VAL A 27 20.14 -23.88 8.67
C VAL A 27 20.10 -25.39 8.78
N ILE A 28 19.13 -26.02 8.14
CA ILE A 28 18.87 -27.46 8.27
C ILE A 28 18.85 -28.14 6.90
N ASP A 29 19.34 -29.36 6.88
CA ASP A 29 18.94 -30.34 5.88
C ASP A 29 17.86 -31.21 6.51
N PHE A 30 16.82 -31.57 5.77
CA PHE A 30 15.81 -32.48 6.28
C PHE A 30 15.32 -33.44 5.20
N VAL A 31 14.92 -34.63 5.65
CA VAL A 31 14.27 -35.64 4.81
C VAL A 31 13.07 -36.20 5.56
N GLY A 32 11.89 -35.95 5.02
CA GLY A 32 10.59 -36.37 5.54
C GLY A 32 10.18 -37.74 5.01
N ARG A 33 9.68 -38.59 5.91
CA ARG A 33 9.18 -39.93 5.60
C ARG A 33 7.81 -40.17 6.23
N ILE A 34 6.93 -40.85 5.51
CA ILE A 34 5.64 -41.37 6.00
C ILE A 34 5.70 -42.88 5.87
N ASP A 35 5.40 -43.60 6.95
CA ASP A 35 5.48 -45.07 6.99
C ASP A 35 6.84 -45.66 6.51
N GLY A 36 7.92 -44.87 6.63
CA GLY A 36 9.27 -45.23 6.21
C GLY A 36 9.62 -44.88 4.75
N GLU A 37 8.69 -44.36 3.96
CA GLU A 37 8.91 -43.94 2.57
C GLU A 37 9.04 -42.41 2.47
N GLU A 38 10.01 -41.94 1.69
CA GLU A 38 10.18 -40.50 1.40
C GLU A 38 9.06 -40.01 0.49
N PHE A 39 8.59 -38.79 0.72
CA PHE A 39 7.53 -38.17 -0.08
C PHE A 39 8.02 -36.90 -0.78
N GLU A 40 7.39 -36.58 -1.90
CA GLU A 40 7.73 -35.41 -2.71
C GLU A 40 7.47 -34.10 -1.95
N GLY A 41 8.43 -33.17 -2.00
CA GLY A 41 8.39 -31.92 -1.22
C GLY A 41 8.77 -32.08 0.25
N GLY A 42 9.10 -33.30 0.71
CA GLY A 42 9.51 -33.58 2.08
C GLY A 42 11.00 -33.43 2.37
N ALA A 43 11.82 -32.98 1.41
CA ALA A 43 13.26 -32.87 1.60
C ALA A 43 13.84 -31.54 1.07
N ALA A 44 14.81 -30.99 1.79
CA ALA A 44 15.59 -29.82 1.36
C ALA A 44 16.99 -29.84 1.99
N GLU A 45 17.93 -29.18 1.32
CA GLU A 45 19.30 -28.95 1.81
C GLU A 45 19.54 -27.46 2.01
N ASP A 46 20.36 -27.10 3.00
CA ASP A 46 20.76 -25.74 3.37
C ASP A 46 19.58 -24.79 3.61
N PHE A 47 18.46 -25.33 4.08
CA PHE A 47 17.23 -24.57 4.24
C PHE A 47 17.29 -23.66 5.49
N PRO A 48 17.16 -22.33 5.35
CA PRO A 48 17.12 -21.42 6.48
C PRO A 48 15.70 -21.35 7.08
N LEU A 49 15.52 -21.88 8.28
CA LEU A 49 14.25 -21.88 9.01
C LEU A 49 14.35 -20.98 10.25
N VAL A 50 13.48 -19.98 10.37
CA VAL A 50 13.33 -19.18 11.59
C VAL A 50 12.36 -19.88 12.54
N LEU A 51 12.84 -20.21 13.74
CA LEU A 51 12.04 -20.91 14.74
C LEU A 51 10.97 -19.98 15.31
N GLY A 52 9.69 -20.34 15.14
CA GLY A 52 8.53 -19.52 15.45
C GLY A 52 7.89 -18.80 14.28
N SER A 53 8.41 -18.98 13.06
CA SER A 53 7.86 -18.33 11.87
C SER A 53 6.50 -18.91 11.46
N GLY A 54 6.20 -20.14 11.86
CA GLY A 54 5.01 -20.86 11.41
C GLY A 54 5.05 -21.21 9.92
N GLN A 55 6.26 -21.20 9.33
CA GLN A 55 6.47 -21.58 7.93
C GLN A 55 6.32 -23.09 7.75
N PHE A 56 6.60 -23.87 8.80
CA PHE A 56 6.49 -25.32 8.80
C PHE A 56 5.22 -25.80 9.49
N ILE A 57 4.96 -27.10 9.37
CA ILE A 57 3.84 -27.79 10.02
C ILE A 57 3.88 -27.53 11.53
N PRO A 58 2.74 -27.22 12.18
CA PRO A 58 2.69 -27.01 13.63
C PRO A 58 3.38 -28.13 14.42
N GLY A 59 4.20 -27.74 15.38
CA GLY A 59 5.00 -28.66 16.19
C GLY A 59 6.35 -29.08 15.59
N PHE A 60 6.65 -28.73 14.33
CA PHE A 60 7.96 -28.99 13.72
C PHE A 60 9.04 -28.09 14.35
N GLU A 61 8.81 -26.78 14.32
CA GLU A 61 9.77 -25.76 14.76
C GLU A 61 10.08 -25.88 16.26
N ASP A 62 9.07 -26.21 17.08
CA ASP A 62 9.21 -26.38 18.54
C ASP A 62 10.21 -27.49 18.92
N GLN A 63 10.28 -28.56 18.12
CA GLN A 63 11.18 -29.70 18.36
C GLN A 63 12.64 -29.39 18.01
N LEU A 64 12.87 -28.37 17.19
CA LEU A 64 14.19 -27.85 16.87
C LEU A 64 14.67 -26.80 17.87
N ILE A 65 13.83 -26.33 18.79
CA ILE A 65 14.27 -25.48 19.89
C ILE A 65 15.22 -26.29 20.78
N GLY A 66 16.39 -25.71 21.07
CA GLY A 66 17.39 -26.31 21.95
C GLY A 66 18.49 -27.13 21.25
N VAL A 67 18.38 -27.38 19.94
CA VAL A 67 19.40 -28.09 19.14
C VAL A 67 20.66 -27.25 18.96
N LYS A 68 21.79 -27.90 18.63
CA LYS A 68 23.06 -27.23 18.32
C LYS A 68 23.45 -27.43 16.87
N ALA A 69 24.32 -26.56 16.35
CA ALA A 69 24.97 -26.80 15.06
C ALA A 69 25.78 -28.11 15.10
N GLY A 70 25.61 -28.93 14.06
CA GLY A 70 26.13 -30.29 13.91
C GLY A 70 25.26 -31.38 14.56
N GLU A 71 24.09 -31.05 15.10
CA GLU A 71 23.19 -32.03 15.72
C GLU A 71 22.21 -32.60 14.70
N GLU A 72 22.01 -33.91 14.75
CA GLU A 72 20.93 -34.60 14.04
C GLU A 72 19.75 -34.78 15.00
N ARG A 73 18.54 -34.50 14.50
CA ARG A 73 17.30 -34.63 15.26
C ARG A 73 16.18 -35.13 14.36
N ASP A 74 15.56 -36.23 14.77
CA ASP A 74 14.30 -36.65 14.19
C ASP A 74 13.16 -35.83 14.80
N VAL A 75 12.33 -35.25 13.94
CA VAL A 75 11.16 -34.43 14.28
C VAL A 75 9.92 -35.16 13.80
N THR A 76 9.02 -35.53 14.72
CA THR A 76 7.77 -36.22 14.38
C THR A 76 6.61 -35.24 14.43
N VAL A 77 5.87 -35.12 13.34
CA VAL A 77 4.71 -34.22 13.25
C VAL A 77 3.54 -34.90 12.55
N THR A 78 2.34 -34.47 12.87
CA THR A 78 1.12 -34.87 12.16
C THR A 78 0.68 -33.72 11.27
N PHE A 79 0.48 -33.99 9.99
CA PHE A 79 -0.06 -33.00 9.06
C PHE A 79 -1.50 -32.63 9.47
N PRO A 80 -1.89 -31.35 9.35
CA PRO A 80 -3.27 -30.91 9.56
C PRO A 80 -4.25 -31.70 8.68
N ALA A 81 -5.50 -31.85 9.13
CA ALA A 81 -6.54 -32.56 8.38
C ALA A 81 -6.95 -31.82 7.10
N ASP A 82 -6.72 -30.51 7.05
CA ASP A 82 -7.01 -29.57 5.97
C ASP A 82 -5.77 -29.21 5.14
N TYR A 83 -4.70 -30.01 5.21
CA TYR A 83 -3.49 -29.76 4.45
C TYR A 83 -3.73 -29.83 2.94
N GLY A 84 -3.21 -28.85 2.18
CA GLY A 84 -3.51 -28.70 0.74
C GLY A 84 -3.09 -29.87 -0.16
N ALA A 85 -2.30 -30.80 0.37
CA ALA A 85 -1.96 -32.08 -0.27
C ALA A 85 -2.75 -33.22 0.39
N GLU A 86 -3.81 -33.70 -0.26
CA GLU A 86 -4.71 -34.75 0.25
C GLU A 86 -3.97 -36.02 0.68
N GLN A 87 -2.88 -36.35 0.00
CA GLN A 87 -2.07 -37.53 0.29
C GLN A 87 -1.24 -37.42 1.58
N LEU A 88 -1.07 -36.21 2.13
CA LEU A 88 -0.33 -35.94 3.36
C LEU A 88 -1.27 -35.61 4.53
N ALA A 89 -2.47 -35.09 4.26
CA ALA A 89 -3.43 -34.65 5.26
C ALA A 89 -3.71 -35.71 6.35
N GLY A 90 -3.58 -35.31 7.62
CA GLY A 90 -3.83 -36.17 8.78
C GLY A 90 -2.80 -37.29 9.01
N LYS A 91 -1.76 -37.42 8.19
CA LYS A 91 -0.73 -38.45 8.35
C LYS A 91 0.37 -38.00 9.30
N GLU A 92 0.95 -38.97 10.01
CA GLU A 92 2.17 -38.75 10.78
C GLU A 92 3.39 -38.90 9.88
N ALA A 93 4.33 -37.98 10.00
CA ALA A 93 5.59 -38.01 9.28
C ALA A 93 6.76 -37.78 10.24
N VAL A 94 7.88 -38.44 9.93
CA VAL A 94 9.15 -38.27 10.64
C VAL A 94 10.13 -37.58 9.71
N PHE A 95 10.69 -36.47 10.17
CA PHE A 95 11.70 -35.71 9.46
C PHE A 95 13.04 -35.85 10.14
N SER A 96 13.98 -36.50 9.47
CA SER A 96 15.37 -36.55 9.93
C SER A 96 16.05 -35.25 9.56
N CYS A 97 16.28 -34.39 10.56
CA CYS A 97 16.86 -33.06 10.37
C CYS A 97 18.33 -33.05 10.79
N THR A 98 19.20 -32.50 9.96
CA THR A 98 20.61 -32.23 10.28
C THR A 98 20.80 -30.72 10.39
N VAL A 99 21.17 -30.24 11.58
CA VAL A 99 21.36 -28.81 11.84
C VAL A 99 22.76 -28.41 11.43
N LYS A 100 22.91 -27.69 10.32
CA LYS A 100 24.20 -27.17 9.84
C LYS A 100 24.67 -25.94 10.62
N ALA A 101 23.76 -25.01 10.90
CA ALA A 101 24.09 -23.78 11.62
C ALA A 101 22.93 -23.32 12.52
N VAL A 102 23.28 -22.60 13.59
CA VAL A 102 22.32 -21.89 14.44
C VAL A 102 22.75 -20.43 14.48
N LYS A 103 21.86 -19.55 14.05
CA LYS A 103 22.11 -18.11 13.94
C LYS A 103 21.14 -17.35 14.82
N GLU A 104 21.64 -16.34 15.51
CA GLU A 104 20.82 -15.43 16.30
C GLU A 104 20.43 -14.20 15.48
N GLN A 105 19.21 -13.72 15.70
CA GLN A 105 18.79 -12.44 15.15
C GLN A 105 19.57 -11.31 15.82
N LYS A 106 20.08 -10.40 15.00
CA LYS A 106 20.65 -9.13 15.45
C LYS A 106 19.97 -7.98 14.70
N PRO A 107 19.95 -6.77 15.27
CA PRO A 107 19.63 -5.58 14.51
C PRO A 107 20.52 -5.52 13.27
N ALA A 108 19.97 -5.20 12.11
CA ALA A 108 20.82 -4.86 10.98
C ALA A 108 21.52 -3.53 11.28
N GLU A 109 22.77 -3.40 10.84
CA GLU A 109 23.44 -2.10 10.85
C GLU A 109 22.97 -1.28 9.65
N VAL A 110 23.06 0.06 9.76
CA VAL A 110 22.72 0.94 8.65
C VAL A 110 23.97 1.09 7.78
N ASP A 111 24.17 0.13 6.88
CA ASP A 111 25.32 0.00 6.01
C ASP A 111 24.93 -0.38 4.56
N ASP A 112 25.92 -0.67 3.71
CA ASP A 112 25.70 -1.06 2.31
C ASP A 112 25.03 -2.45 2.19
N GLU A 113 25.19 -3.33 3.18
CA GLU A 113 24.54 -4.63 3.19
C GLU A 113 23.04 -4.50 3.46
N LEU A 114 22.63 -3.55 4.32
CA LEU A 114 21.23 -3.16 4.45
C LEU A 114 20.69 -2.61 3.13
N ALA A 115 21.44 -1.77 2.43
CA ALA A 115 21.01 -1.20 1.16
C ALA A 115 20.70 -2.26 0.10
N LYS A 116 21.56 -3.26 -0.04
CA LYS A 116 21.37 -4.40 -0.96
C LYS A 116 20.09 -5.18 -0.69
N LYS A 117 19.71 -5.35 0.59
CA LYS A 117 18.45 -6.03 0.96
C LYS A 117 17.20 -5.30 0.44
N TYR A 118 17.30 -3.99 0.21
CA TYR A 118 16.22 -3.16 -0.31
C TYR A 118 16.41 -2.80 -1.80
N GLY A 119 17.28 -3.51 -2.52
CA GLY A 119 17.48 -3.34 -3.96
C GLY A 119 18.33 -2.13 -4.35
N ALA A 120 19.09 -1.56 -3.41
CA ALA A 120 20.06 -0.50 -3.68
C ALA A 120 21.51 -1.04 -3.70
N GLU A 121 22.37 -0.47 -4.52
CA GLU A 121 23.79 -0.82 -4.67
C GLU A 121 24.59 -0.54 -3.40
N ASP A 122 24.31 0.60 -2.75
CA ASP A 122 24.97 1.06 -1.54
C ASP A 122 24.05 1.95 -0.67
N LEU A 123 24.51 2.29 0.52
CA LEU A 123 23.77 3.12 1.47
C LEU A 123 23.48 4.54 0.93
N ALA A 124 24.33 5.07 0.04
CA ALA A 124 24.13 6.38 -0.56
C ALA A 124 22.93 6.34 -1.53
N GLN A 125 22.83 5.32 -2.36
CA GLN A 125 21.70 5.12 -3.26
C GLN A 125 20.41 4.86 -2.48
N LEU A 126 20.42 4.03 -1.43
CA LEU A 126 19.24 3.83 -0.59
C LEU A 126 18.77 5.15 0.04
N LYS A 127 19.70 5.98 0.54
CA LYS A 127 19.38 7.31 1.07
C LYS A 127 18.75 8.21 0.02
N ALA A 128 19.29 8.22 -1.19
CA ALA A 128 18.76 9.03 -2.28
C ALA A 128 17.32 8.61 -2.66
N GLN A 129 17.07 7.31 -2.80
CA GLN A 129 15.73 6.78 -3.10
C GLN A 129 14.72 7.12 -2.01
N ILE A 130 15.11 6.97 -0.74
CA ILE A 130 14.23 7.35 0.39
C ILE A 130 13.97 8.85 0.40
N ALA A 131 15.00 9.67 0.16
CA ALA A 131 14.86 11.12 0.11
C ALA A 131 13.93 11.56 -1.03
N GLU A 132 14.08 11.01 -2.23
CA GLU A 132 13.22 11.30 -3.38
C GLU A 132 11.76 10.91 -3.11
N ARG A 133 11.54 9.73 -2.52
CA ARG A 133 10.20 9.29 -2.11
C ARG A 133 9.58 10.24 -1.09
N LEU A 134 10.33 10.59 -0.04
CA LEU A 134 9.85 11.51 1.00
C LEU A 134 9.62 12.92 0.46
N GLU A 135 10.47 13.40 -0.45
CA GLU A 135 10.27 14.68 -1.13
C GLU A 135 8.97 14.66 -1.92
N ALA A 136 8.72 13.62 -2.73
CA ALA A 136 7.48 13.49 -3.49
C ALA A 136 6.25 13.44 -2.58
N GLU A 137 6.32 12.70 -1.48
CA GLU A 137 5.27 12.60 -0.46
C GLU A 137 4.98 13.98 0.17
N TYR A 138 6.01 14.69 0.63
CA TYR A 138 5.84 16.02 1.24
C TYR A 138 5.41 17.09 0.23
N LYS A 139 5.84 17.01 -1.04
CA LYS A 139 5.34 17.89 -2.11
C LYS A 139 3.85 17.67 -2.35
N GLY A 140 3.42 16.40 -2.41
CA GLY A 140 2.01 16.05 -2.54
C GLY A 140 1.19 16.57 -1.37
N ALA A 141 1.67 16.35 -0.15
CA ALA A 141 1.03 16.83 1.07
C ALA A 141 0.89 18.36 1.12
N ALA A 142 1.99 19.09 0.88
CA ALA A 142 1.98 20.55 0.85
C ALA A 142 1.06 21.09 -0.25
N ARG A 143 1.04 20.43 -1.42
CA ARG A 143 0.14 20.77 -2.52
C ARG A 143 -1.33 20.57 -2.14
N ALA A 144 -1.67 19.48 -1.45
CA ALA A 144 -3.03 19.22 -0.99
C ALA A 144 -3.52 20.32 -0.02
N VAL A 145 -2.68 20.68 0.96
CA VAL A 145 -2.98 21.76 1.92
C VAL A 145 -3.14 23.11 1.21
N MET A 146 -2.24 23.45 0.29
CA MET A 146 -2.31 24.68 -0.51
C MET A 146 -3.59 24.71 -1.36
N LYS A 147 -3.90 23.60 -2.04
CA LYS A 147 -5.09 23.45 -2.89
C LYS A 147 -6.36 23.63 -2.07
N ARG A 148 -6.47 23.01 -0.88
CA ARG A 148 -7.61 23.23 0.03
C ARG A 148 -7.75 24.71 0.40
N ALA A 149 -6.68 25.32 0.88
CA ALA A 149 -6.71 26.72 1.30
C ALA A 149 -7.13 27.66 0.15
N LEU A 150 -6.68 27.37 -1.07
CA LEU A 150 -7.10 28.11 -2.26
C LEU A 150 -8.59 27.93 -2.55
N LEU A 151 -9.09 26.69 -2.54
CA LEU A 151 -10.50 26.39 -2.79
C LEU A 151 -11.41 27.00 -1.72
N ASP A 152 -11.03 26.94 -0.43
CA ASP A 152 -11.75 27.61 0.66
C ASP A 152 -11.84 29.12 0.40
N ARG A 153 -10.72 29.73 0.01
CA ARG A 153 -10.69 31.16 -0.28
C ARG A 153 -11.56 31.54 -1.47
N LEU A 154 -11.57 30.72 -2.52
CA LEU A 154 -12.44 30.92 -3.67
C LEU A 154 -13.92 30.79 -3.30
N ASP A 155 -14.26 29.80 -2.47
CA ASP A 155 -15.61 29.58 -1.96
C ASP A 155 -16.12 30.81 -1.19
N GLU A 156 -15.30 31.39 -0.31
CA GLU A 156 -15.64 32.59 0.46
C GLU A 156 -15.77 33.87 -0.39
N THR A 157 -14.99 33.97 -1.47
CA THR A 157 -14.83 35.23 -2.21
C THR A 157 -15.83 35.35 -3.36
N VAL A 158 -16.31 34.25 -3.90
CA VAL A 158 -17.13 34.22 -5.11
C VAL A 158 -18.51 33.64 -4.80
N GLU A 159 -19.54 34.44 -5.03
CA GLU A 159 -20.95 34.08 -4.82
C GLU A 159 -21.75 34.30 -6.11
N PHE A 160 -22.50 33.27 -6.53
CA PHE A 160 -23.40 33.31 -7.68
C PHE A 160 -24.50 32.26 -7.53
N ASP A 161 -25.62 32.48 -8.23
CA ASP A 161 -26.75 31.55 -8.20
C ASP A 161 -26.37 30.21 -8.85
N LEU A 162 -26.59 29.12 -8.11
CA LEU A 162 -26.31 27.77 -8.58
C LEU A 162 -27.55 27.16 -9.25
N PRO A 163 -27.40 26.43 -10.37
CA PRO A 163 -28.48 25.63 -10.92
C PRO A 163 -28.89 24.52 -9.95
N GLU A 164 -30.10 24.58 -9.40
CA GLU A 164 -30.56 23.63 -8.37
C GLU A 164 -30.54 22.18 -8.86
N SER A 165 -30.76 21.95 -10.16
CA SER A 165 -30.66 20.61 -10.76
C SER A 165 -29.25 20.00 -10.65
N LEU A 166 -28.20 20.83 -10.71
CA LEU A 166 -26.82 20.36 -10.53
C LEU A 166 -26.52 20.08 -9.06
N VAL A 167 -27.04 20.92 -8.17
CA VAL A 167 -26.90 20.73 -6.72
C VAL A 167 -27.57 19.43 -6.27
N GLU A 168 -28.80 19.16 -6.73
CA GLU A 168 -29.50 17.92 -6.37
C GLU A 168 -28.82 16.68 -6.97
N ALA A 169 -28.29 16.76 -8.20
CA ALA A 169 -27.54 15.67 -8.80
C ALA A 169 -26.26 15.35 -8.02
N GLU A 170 -25.48 16.38 -7.65
CA GLU A 170 -24.27 16.21 -6.85
C GLU A 170 -24.60 15.70 -5.43
N ALA A 171 -25.67 16.22 -4.80
CA ALA A 171 -26.09 15.76 -3.48
C ALA A 171 -26.49 14.29 -3.48
N SER A 172 -27.14 13.82 -4.55
CA SER A 172 -27.46 12.40 -4.75
C SER A 172 -26.20 11.55 -4.91
N GLN A 173 -25.18 12.03 -5.64
CA GLN A 173 -23.91 11.32 -5.80
C GLN A 173 -23.14 11.23 -4.48
N ILE A 174 -23.09 12.32 -3.71
CA ILE A 174 -22.45 12.34 -2.38
C ILE A 174 -23.16 11.37 -1.44
N ALA A 175 -24.50 11.43 -1.38
CA ALA A 175 -25.27 10.54 -0.52
C ALA A 175 -25.01 9.06 -0.89
N HIS A 176 -24.99 8.75 -2.18
CA HIS A 176 -24.70 7.41 -2.68
C HIS A 176 -23.28 6.95 -2.33
N GLN A 177 -22.28 7.83 -2.47
CA GLN A 177 -20.89 7.51 -2.14
C GLN A 177 -20.73 7.22 -0.64
N LEU A 178 -21.20 8.11 0.23
CA LEU A 178 -21.06 7.97 1.68
C LEU A 178 -21.79 6.74 2.20
N TRP A 179 -22.96 6.43 1.63
CA TRP A 179 -23.71 5.23 2.01
C TRP A 179 -22.93 3.94 1.72
N HIS A 180 -22.23 3.84 0.58
CA HIS A 180 -21.39 2.68 0.27
C HIS A 180 -20.11 2.60 1.11
N GLU A 181 -19.58 3.74 1.56
CA GLU A 181 -18.46 3.77 2.51
C GLU A 181 -18.90 3.21 3.88
N GLU A 182 -20.15 3.46 4.28
CA GLU A 182 -20.76 2.92 5.50
C GLU A 182 -21.23 1.45 5.37
N HIS A 183 -21.52 0.98 4.15
CA HIS A 183 -22.00 -0.37 3.84
C HIS A 183 -21.07 -1.08 2.83
N PRO A 184 -19.79 -1.32 3.19
CA PRO A 184 -18.78 -1.85 2.27
C PRO A 184 -19.10 -3.26 1.75
N GLU A 185 -19.97 -4.01 2.43
CA GLU A 185 -20.47 -5.33 2.01
C GLU A 185 -21.50 -5.28 0.86
N GLU A 186 -22.10 -4.11 0.62
CA GLU A 186 -23.09 -3.91 -0.44
C GLU A 186 -22.42 -3.40 -1.72
N HIS A 187 -21.94 -4.35 -2.52
CA HIS A 187 -21.18 -4.08 -3.75
C HIS A 187 -22.02 -3.73 -4.99
N GLY A 188 -23.34 -3.68 -4.87
CA GLY A 188 -24.25 -3.43 -5.98
C GLY A 188 -25.18 -2.25 -5.73
N HIS A 189 -25.83 -1.75 -6.78
CA HIS A 189 -26.86 -0.70 -6.68
C HIS A 189 -28.25 -1.25 -6.31
N ASP A 190 -28.31 -2.41 -5.64
CA ASP A 190 -29.56 -3.08 -5.26
C ASP A 190 -30.00 -2.70 -3.83
N HIS A 191 -29.72 -1.45 -3.46
CA HIS A 191 -30.16 -0.83 -2.23
C HIS A 191 -31.40 0.05 -2.49
N GLY A 192 -32.14 0.35 -1.42
CA GLY A 192 -33.28 1.27 -1.50
C GLY A 192 -32.88 2.70 -1.88
N GLU A 193 -33.86 3.59 -1.96
CA GLU A 193 -33.61 5.02 -2.15
C GLU A 193 -32.75 5.57 -0.99
N ILE A 194 -31.61 6.18 -1.32
CA ILE A 194 -30.72 6.79 -0.35
C ILE A 194 -31.21 8.22 -0.07
N GLU A 195 -31.44 8.53 1.20
CA GLU A 195 -31.93 9.84 1.62
C GLU A 195 -30.86 10.93 1.43
N ILE A 196 -31.22 12.00 0.72
CA ILE A 196 -30.39 13.19 0.59
C ILE A 196 -30.65 14.10 1.80
N THR A 197 -29.64 14.28 2.64
CA THR A 197 -29.70 15.13 3.84
C THR A 197 -29.30 16.58 3.51
N ASP A 198 -29.54 17.49 4.45
CA ASP A 198 -29.10 18.89 4.32
C ASP A 198 -27.56 19.01 4.28
N GLU A 199 -26.82 18.10 4.94
CA GLU A 199 -25.36 18.06 4.85
C GLU A 199 -24.89 17.64 3.44
N HIS A 200 -25.54 16.64 2.83
CA HIS A 200 -25.26 16.27 1.43
C HIS A 200 -25.48 17.47 0.49
N ARG A 201 -26.57 18.21 0.68
CA ARG A 201 -26.87 19.44 -0.10
C ARG A 201 -25.85 20.54 0.13
N LYS A 202 -25.39 20.75 1.36
CA LYS A 202 -24.38 21.75 1.69
C LYS A 202 -23.05 21.45 0.99
N LEU A 203 -22.59 20.20 1.06
CA LEU A 203 -21.39 19.73 0.36
C LEU A 203 -21.55 19.86 -1.16
N ALA A 204 -22.71 19.46 -1.69
CA ALA A 204 -23.01 19.56 -3.11
C ALA A 204 -22.96 20.99 -3.64
N ARG A 205 -23.55 21.96 -2.91
CA ARG A 205 -23.50 23.38 -3.30
C ARG A 205 -22.06 23.86 -3.40
N ARG A 206 -21.22 23.51 -2.42
CA ARG A 206 -19.80 23.85 -2.43
C ARG A 206 -19.07 23.24 -3.63
N ARG A 207 -19.24 21.93 -3.88
CA ARG A 207 -18.61 21.24 -5.02
C ARG A 207 -19.06 21.79 -6.37
N VAL A 208 -20.36 22.02 -6.56
CA VAL A 208 -20.91 22.61 -7.80
C VAL A 208 -20.41 24.03 -7.99
N LYS A 209 -20.39 24.87 -6.93
CA LYS A 209 -19.87 26.24 -7.00
C LYS A 209 -18.42 26.27 -7.45
N LEU A 210 -17.55 25.52 -6.77
CA LEU A 210 -16.13 25.46 -7.09
C LEU A 210 -15.89 24.85 -8.47
N GLY A 211 -16.58 23.76 -8.83
CA GLY A 211 -16.46 23.12 -10.14
C GLY A 211 -16.81 24.07 -11.29
N LEU A 212 -17.92 24.81 -11.19
CA LEU A 212 -18.30 25.81 -12.19
C LEU A 212 -17.32 26.98 -12.26
N LEU A 213 -16.82 27.45 -11.12
CA LEU A 213 -15.83 28.52 -11.05
C LEU A 213 -14.51 28.12 -11.72
N LEU A 214 -13.97 26.94 -11.37
CA LEU A 214 -12.73 26.44 -11.95
C LEU A 214 -12.87 26.16 -13.46
N ALA A 215 -14.02 25.62 -13.89
CA ALA A 215 -14.30 25.43 -15.31
C ALA A 215 -14.30 26.77 -16.07
N GLU A 216 -14.89 27.81 -15.49
CA GLU A 216 -14.90 29.15 -16.10
C GLU A 216 -13.51 29.79 -16.14
N ILE A 217 -12.70 29.63 -15.08
CA ILE A 217 -11.31 30.11 -15.05
C ILE A 217 -10.49 29.38 -16.10
N GLY A 218 -10.53 28.05 -16.12
CA GLY A 218 -9.79 27.24 -17.10
C GLY A 218 -10.19 27.55 -18.53
N ARG A 219 -11.48 27.78 -18.80
CA ARG A 219 -11.97 28.23 -20.11
C ARG A 219 -11.38 29.58 -20.53
N LYS A 220 -11.34 30.56 -19.62
CA LYS A 220 -10.76 31.89 -19.90
C LYS A 220 -9.25 31.87 -20.07
N ALA A 221 -8.58 30.98 -19.34
CA ALA A 221 -7.14 30.80 -19.39
C ALA A 221 -6.69 29.82 -20.49
N GLU A 222 -7.64 29.27 -21.26
CA GLU A 222 -7.38 28.29 -22.33
C GLU A 222 -6.59 27.07 -21.81
N VAL A 223 -6.90 26.63 -20.59
CA VAL A 223 -6.29 25.44 -19.99
C VAL A 223 -6.80 24.20 -20.70
N GLU A 224 -5.88 23.40 -21.23
CA GLU A 224 -6.18 22.14 -21.90
C GLU A 224 -5.42 20.98 -21.26
N VAL A 225 -6.07 19.82 -21.14
CA VAL A 225 -5.40 18.55 -20.82
C VAL A 225 -4.96 17.92 -22.13
N THR A 226 -3.65 17.73 -22.28
CA THR A 226 -3.07 17.12 -23.47
C THR A 226 -3.32 15.62 -23.50
N GLU A 227 -3.38 15.03 -24.69
CA GLU A 227 -3.47 13.57 -24.87
C GLU A 227 -2.31 12.83 -24.18
N ALA A 228 -1.14 13.45 -24.08
CA ALA A 228 0.01 12.89 -23.40
C ALA A 228 -0.21 12.79 -21.88
N GLU A 229 -0.70 13.86 -21.25
CA GLU A 229 -1.04 13.88 -19.82
C GLU A 229 -2.14 12.86 -19.50
N LEU A 230 -3.20 12.84 -20.32
CA LEU A 230 -4.28 11.87 -20.17
C LEU A 230 -3.78 10.43 -20.30
N THR A 231 -2.94 10.15 -21.32
CA THR A 231 -2.35 8.82 -21.51
C THR A 231 -1.49 8.41 -20.32
N GLN A 232 -0.69 9.32 -19.76
CA GLN A 232 0.12 9.04 -18.57
C GLN A 232 -0.76 8.74 -17.35
N ALA A 233 -1.83 9.50 -17.14
CA ALA A 233 -2.78 9.24 -16.04
C ALA A 233 -3.46 7.88 -16.19
N ILE A 234 -3.88 7.51 -17.41
CA ILE A 234 -4.45 6.18 -17.70
C ILE A 234 -3.43 5.08 -17.41
N MET A 235 -2.16 5.25 -17.82
CA MET A 235 -1.10 4.27 -17.52
C MET A 235 -0.85 4.12 -16.02
N ASN A 236 -0.86 5.23 -15.27
CA ASN A 236 -0.67 5.20 -13.82
C ASN A 236 -1.83 4.49 -13.10
N GLN A 237 -3.07 4.72 -13.53
CA GLN A 237 -4.24 4.01 -12.99
C GLN A 237 -4.21 2.52 -13.39
N ALA A 238 -3.80 2.19 -14.61
CA ALA A 238 -3.70 0.81 -15.09
C ALA A 238 -2.73 -0.04 -14.26
N ARG A 239 -1.66 0.55 -13.71
CA ARG A 239 -0.69 -0.13 -12.84
C ARG A 239 -1.31 -0.66 -11.54
N GLN A 240 -2.49 -0.18 -11.15
CA GLN A 240 -3.25 -0.70 -10.02
C GLN A 240 -3.93 -2.04 -10.32
N TYR A 241 -3.95 -2.47 -11.60
CA TYR A 241 -4.55 -3.73 -12.06
C TYR A 241 -3.52 -4.62 -12.78
N PRO A 242 -2.55 -5.22 -12.06
CA PRO A 242 -1.52 -6.06 -12.67
C PRO A 242 -2.11 -7.21 -13.50
N GLY A 243 -1.67 -7.34 -14.75
CA GLY A 243 -2.13 -8.36 -15.70
C GLY A 243 -3.44 -8.03 -16.43
N GLN A 244 -4.06 -6.88 -16.14
CA GLN A 244 -5.29 -6.40 -16.79
C GLN A 244 -5.11 -5.00 -17.41
N GLU A 245 -3.88 -4.51 -17.52
CA GLU A 245 -3.56 -3.14 -17.93
C GLU A 245 -4.13 -2.82 -19.32
N ARG A 246 -4.04 -3.79 -20.25
CA ARG A 246 -4.60 -3.66 -21.60
C ARG A 246 -6.12 -3.58 -21.59
N ALA A 247 -6.79 -4.41 -20.79
CA ALA A 247 -8.25 -4.42 -20.69
C ALA A 247 -8.75 -3.10 -20.09
N PHE A 248 -8.05 -2.58 -19.07
CA PHE A 248 -8.33 -1.27 -18.50
C PHE A 248 -8.18 -0.16 -19.54
N PHE A 249 -7.10 -0.16 -20.32
CA PHE A 249 -6.91 0.84 -21.38
C PHE A 249 -8.02 0.80 -22.44
N GLU A 250 -8.39 -0.40 -22.90
CA GLU A 250 -9.49 -0.59 -23.85
C GLU A 250 -10.83 -0.14 -23.27
N PHE A 251 -11.07 -0.41 -21.97
CA PHE A 251 -12.23 0.09 -21.24
C PHE A 251 -12.27 1.62 -21.20
N VAL A 252 -11.21 2.30 -20.78
CA VAL A 252 -11.18 3.79 -20.76
C VAL A 252 -11.36 4.36 -22.17
N ALA A 253 -10.77 3.73 -23.20
CA ALA A 253 -10.90 4.18 -24.57
C ALA A 253 -12.35 4.12 -25.07
N GLN A 254 -13.11 3.10 -24.68
CA GLN A 254 -14.51 2.88 -25.08
C GLN A 254 -15.53 3.62 -24.20
N ASN A 255 -15.14 4.13 -23.03
CA ASN A 255 -16.03 4.78 -22.08
C ASN A 255 -15.67 6.28 -21.94
N PRO A 256 -16.35 7.18 -22.69
CA PRO A 256 -16.10 8.63 -22.62
C PRO A 256 -16.23 9.22 -21.22
N GLU A 257 -17.18 8.71 -20.42
CA GLU A 257 -17.40 9.12 -19.03
C GLU A 257 -16.18 8.81 -18.16
N MET A 258 -15.64 7.59 -18.26
CA MET A 258 -14.41 7.19 -17.56
C MET A 258 -13.22 8.05 -17.99
N ARG A 259 -13.12 8.36 -19.29
CA ARG A 259 -12.08 9.26 -19.79
C ARG A 259 -12.19 10.65 -19.17
N GLN A 260 -13.41 11.19 -19.07
CA GLN A 260 -13.67 12.47 -18.42
C GLN A 260 -13.35 12.43 -16.92
N GLN A 261 -13.65 11.34 -16.22
CA GLN A 261 -13.30 11.15 -14.81
C GLN A 261 -11.78 11.18 -14.58
N ILE A 262 -10.99 10.62 -15.49
CA ILE A 262 -9.52 10.68 -15.42
C ILE A 262 -9.00 12.07 -15.80
N GLN A 263 -9.65 12.73 -16.76
CA GLN A 263 -9.27 14.06 -17.23
C GLN A 263 -9.55 15.16 -16.21
N ALA A 264 -10.68 15.08 -15.48
CA ALA A 264 -11.15 16.16 -14.63
C ALA A 264 -10.16 16.56 -13.51
N PRO A 265 -9.54 15.64 -12.75
CA PRO A 265 -8.53 16.00 -11.76
C PRO A 265 -7.29 16.68 -12.38
N ILE A 266 -6.88 16.26 -13.58
CA ILE A 266 -5.75 16.87 -14.29
C ILE A 266 -6.08 18.30 -14.68
N PHE A 267 -7.28 18.50 -15.25
CA PHE A 267 -7.75 19.83 -15.60
C PHE A 267 -7.83 20.73 -14.36
N GLU A 268 -8.43 20.24 -13.28
CA GLU A 268 -8.53 20.94 -12.01
C GLU A 268 -7.15 21.37 -11.49
N ASP A 269 -6.20 20.45 -11.42
CA ASP A 269 -4.84 20.75 -10.96
C ASP A 269 -4.16 21.81 -11.82
N LYS A 270 -4.34 21.78 -13.14
CA LYS A 270 -3.79 22.80 -14.04
C LYS A 270 -4.44 24.18 -13.84
N VAL A 271 -5.74 24.22 -13.55
CA VAL A 271 -6.43 25.48 -13.21
C VAL A 271 -5.93 26.00 -11.87
N ILE A 272 -5.74 25.14 -10.88
CA ILE A 272 -5.17 25.51 -9.58
C ILE A 272 -3.75 26.07 -9.75
N ASP A 273 -2.92 25.44 -10.58
CA ASP A 273 -1.57 25.93 -10.89
C ASP A 273 -1.62 27.31 -11.57
N HIS A 274 -2.51 27.50 -12.54
CA HIS A 274 -2.70 28.79 -13.19
C HIS A 274 -3.11 29.89 -12.19
N ILE A 275 -4.00 29.59 -11.25
CA ILE A 275 -4.40 30.53 -10.20
C ILE A 275 -3.21 30.83 -9.27
N ALA A 276 -2.45 29.81 -8.87
CA ALA A 276 -1.30 29.96 -7.99
C ALA A 276 -0.19 30.80 -8.64
N GLU A 277 0.07 30.64 -9.94
CA GLU A 277 1.04 31.47 -10.69
C GLU A 277 0.64 32.94 -10.77
N ALA A 278 -0.67 33.23 -10.76
CA ALA A 278 -1.19 34.59 -10.79
C ALA A 278 -1.37 35.20 -9.38
N ALA A 279 -1.30 34.39 -8.32
CA ALA A 279 -1.48 34.80 -6.94
C ALA A 279 -0.16 35.21 -6.26
N GLU A 280 -0.26 35.97 -5.17
CA GLU A 280 0.88 36.18 -4.28
C GLU A 280 1.07 34.94 -3.40
N VAL A 281 2.09 34.14 -3.69
CA VAL A 281 2.40 32.91 -2.94
C VAL A 281 3.50 33.19 -1.93
N THR A 282 3.22 32.91 -0.65
CA THR A 282 4.21 32.99 0.44
C THR A 282 4.63 31.60 0.88
N GLU A 283 5.94 31.36 0.99
CA GLU A 283 6.48 30.14 1.54
C GLU A 283 6.51 30.20 3.08
N LYS A 284 6.09 29.11 3.72
CA LYS A 284 6.13 28.94 5.17
C LYS A 284 6.86 27.64 5.50
N GLU A 285 7.85 27.72 6.38
CA GLU A 285 8.47 26.53 6.95
C GLU A 285 7.51 25.88 7.95
N VAL A 286 7.25 24.58 7.77
CA VAL A 286 6.28 23.80 8.56
C VAL A 286 6.98 22.53 9.06
N SER A 287 6.70 22.13 10.30
CA SER A 287 7.21 20.88 10.82
C SER A 287 6.46 19.69 10.21
N LYS A 288 7.08 18.50 10.22
CA LYS A 288 6.41 17.26 9.80
C LYS A 288 5.07 17.07 10.52
N ALA A 289 5.05 17.23 11.84
CA ALA A 289 3.85 17.02 12.66
C ALA A 289 2.73 18.03 12.33
N ASP A 290 3.09 19.28 12.05
CA ASP A 290 2.11 20.30 11.65
C ASP A 290 1.54 20.01 10.26
N LEU A 291 2.36 19.49 9.33
CA LEU A 291 1.91 19.09 8.00
C LEU A 291 0.99 17.86 8.07
N GLU A 292 1.35 16.85 8.87
CA GLU A 292 0.49 15.69 9.13
C GLU A 292 -0.86 16.12 9.71
N LYS A 293 -0.85 16.98 10.73
CA LYS A 293 -2.08 17.52 11.31
C LYS A 293 -2.92 18.33 10.31
N ALA A 294 -2.26 19.09 9.44
CA ALA A 294 -2.95 19.84 8.39
C ALA A 294 -3.62 18.92 7.37
N LEU A 295 -3.01 17.76 7.06
CA LEU A 295 -3.60 16.74 6.21
C LEU A 295 -4.76 16.02 6.88
N GLU A 296 -4.61 15.61 8.15
CA GLU A 296 -5.69 14.97 8.92
C GLU A 296 -6.95 15.86 8.97
N ALA A 297 -6.76 17.17 9.13
CA ALA A 297 -7.86 18.13 9.10
C ALA A 297 -8.56 18.26 7.73
N LEU A 298 -7.95 17.78 6.63
CA LEU A 298 -8.61 17.71 5.32
C LEU A 298 -9.62 16.56 5.24
N ASP A 299 -9.37 15.47 5.97
CA ASP A 299 -10.18 14.25 5.93
C ASP A 299 -11.40 14.33 6.87
N GLU A 300 -11.39 15.25 7.85
CA GLU A 300 -12.45 15.45 8.83
C GLU A 300 -13.58 16.41 8.36
N GLU A 301 -13.49 17.04 7.18
CA GLU A 301 -14.43 18.06 6.65
C GLU A 301 -14.95 17.82 5.22
#